data_AF-A0A535N8G3-F1
#
_entry.id   AF-A0A535N8G3-F1
#
_cell.length_a   1.000
_cell.length_b   1.000
_cell.length_c   1.000
_cell.angle_alpha   90.00
_cell.angle_beta   90.00
_cell.angle_gamma   90.00
#
_symmetry.space_group_name_H-M   'P 1'
#
loop_
_entity.id
_entity.type
_entity.pdbx_description
1 polymer ?
#
loop_
_entity_poly.entity_id
_entity_poly.type
_entity_poly.pdbx_seq_one_letter_code
_entity_poly.pdbx_strand_id
1 'polypeptide(L)'
;MLAIEQYTRRLLKDFHPIVAANRPPIDLAPDPADRERFVRGSGGLVTGLSGLAQATGAVWVASVRDGFEGELELGNGGEPMMVETTDGSRFQVSWVNPPRLVYDLYYNSIANPLLWF
;
A
#
# COMPACT_ATOMS: atom_id res chain seq x y z
N MET A 1 12.23 19.33 -7.88
CA MET A 1 11.07 18.52 -7.42
C MET A 1 10.51 18.99 -6.08
N LEU A 2 11.32 19.50 -5.14
CA LEU A 2 10.88 19.99 -3.81
C LEU A 2 9.73 21.02 -3.80
N ALA A 3 9.65 21.90 -4.80
CA ALA A 3 8.62 22.96 -4.84
C ALA A 3 7.19 22.41 -5.03
N ILE A 4 7.03 21.34 -5.82
CA ILE A 4 5.71 20.73 -6.07
C ILE A 4 5.24 19.99 -4.82
N GLU A 5 6.13 19.27 -4.13
CA GLU A 5 5.76 18.55 -2.91
C GLU A 5 5.32 19.50 -1.79
N GLN A 6 6.09 20.56 -1.54
CA GLN A 6 5.72 21.57 -0.53
C GLN A 6 4.40 22.27 -0.87
N TYR A 7 4.18 22.57 -2.15
CA TYR A 7 2.93 23.17 -2.62
C TYR A 7 1.73 22.23 -2.43
N THR A 8 1.88 20.95 -2.80
CA THR A 8 0.85 19.92 -2.63
C THR A 8 0.53 19.69 -1.15
N ARG A 9 1.54 19.60 -0.28
CA ARG A 9 1.32 19.50 1.18
C ARG A 9 0.54 20.70 1.73
N ARG A 10 0.85 21.91 1.26
CA ARG A 10 0.15 23.12 1.69
C ARG A 10 -1.31 23.15 1.23
N LEU A 11 -1.58 22.74 -0.01
CA LEU A 11 -2.94 22.70 -0.56
C LEU A 11 -3.80 21.63 0.11
N LEU A 12 -3.21 20.49 0.44
CA LEU A 12 -3.91 19.33 0.97
C LEU A 12 -3.81 19.20 2.50
N LYS A 13 -3.35 20.24 3.20
CA LYS A 13 -3.08 20.19 4.65
C LYS A 13 -4.30 19.80 5.51
N ASP A 14 -5.50 20.17 5.06
CA ASP A 14 -6.78 19.90 5.75
C ASP A 14 -7.53 18.73 5.07
N PHE A 15 -6.88 18.05 4.12
CA PHE A 15 -7.43 16.90 3.42
C PHE A 15 -6.86 15.61 4.00
N HIS A 16 -7.73 14.79 4.60
CA HIS A 16 -7.35 13.56 5.28
C HIS A 16 -7.98 12.34 4.59
N PRO A 17 -7.51 11.97 3.39
CA PRO A 17 -8.08 10.85 2.65
C PRO A 17 -7.71 9.51 3.28
N ILE A 18 -8.57 8.53 3.03
CA ILE A 18 -8.26 7.11 3.16
C ILE A 18 -8.22 6.52 1.75
N VAL A 19 -7.11 5.89 1.40
CA VAL A 19 -6.98 5.17 0.13
C VAL A 19 -7.36 3.72 0.40
N ALA A 20 -8.47 3.25 -0.19
CA ALA A 20 -8.84 1.84 -0.14
C ALA A 20 -8.54 1.19 -1.50
N ALA A 21 -7.59 0.28 -1.53
CA ALA A 21 -7.21 -0.43 -2.75
C ALA A 21 -6.80 -1.87 -2.43
N ASN A 22 -7.13 -2.82 -3.30
CA ASN A 22 -6.79 -4.22 -3.06
C ASN A 22 -5.28 -4.43 -2.85
N ARG A 23 -4.45 -3.74 -3.65
CA ARG A 23 -2.99 -3.85 -3.58
C ARG A 23 -2.41 -2.80 -2.63
N PRO A 24 -1.45 -3.17 -1.78
CA PRO A 24 -0.70 -2.21 -1.00
C PRO A 24 0.23 -1.37 -1.89
N PRO A 25 0.74 -0.21 -1.41
CA PRO A 25 1.64 0.66 -2.16
C PRO A 25 3.09 0.13 -2.21
N ILE A 26 3.31 -1.10 -1.75
CA ILE A 26 4.59 -1.78 -1.57
C ILE A 26 4.53 -3.20 -2.13
N ASP A 27 5.68 -3.73 -2.50
CA ASP A 27 5.89 -5.16 -2.76
C ASP A 27 7.07 -5.64 -1.87
N LEU A 28 7.25 -6.96 -1.76
CA LEU A 28 8.41 -7.53 -1.07
C LEU A 28 9.63 -7.51 -1.98
N ALA A 29 10.80 -7.25 -1.41
CA ALA A 29 12.06 -7.38 -2.12
C ALA A 29 12.24 -8.83 -2.64
N PRO A 30 12.83 -9.04 -3.84
CA PRO A 30 12.99 -10.37 -4.40
C PRO A 30 13.94 -11.27 -3.61
N ASP A 31 14.93 -10.67 -2.95
CA ASP A 31 15.92 -11.40 -2.15
C ASP A 31 15.58 -11.29 -0.66
N PRO A 32 15.21 -12.41 0.00
CA PRO A 32 14.92 -12.42 1.43
C PRO A 32 16.14 -12.17 2.32
N ALA A 33 17.37 -12.20 1.77
CA ALA A 33 18.59 -11.84 2.49
C ALA A 33 18.84 -10.32 2.51
N ASP A 34 18.11 -9.55 1.70
CA ASP A 34 18.23 -8.10 1.70
C ASP A 34 17.60 -7.53 2.96
N ARG A 35 18.32 -6.63 3.63
CA ARG A 35 17.84 -6.01 4.88
C ARG A 35 16.64 -5.10 4.63
N GLU A 36 16.47 -4.64 3.40
CA GLU A 36 15.38 -3.76 3.00
C GLU A 36 14.24 -4.58 2.36
N ARG A 37 13.30 -5.01 3.21
CA ARG A 37 12.23 -5.96 2.84
C ARG A 37 11.14 -5.39 1.94
N PHE A 38 10.95 -4.08 1.89
CA PHE A 38 9.88 -3.44 1.13
C PHE A 38 10.42 -2.60 -0.01
N VAL A 39 9.95 -2.90 -1.23
CA VAL A 39 10.14 -2.06 -2.41
C VAL A 39 8.84 -1.34 -2.73
N ARG A 40 8.93 -0.23 -3.44
CA ARG A 40 7.73 0.47 -3.92
C ARG A 40 6.92 -0.44 -4.85
N GLY A 41 5.62 -0.51 -4.59
CA GLY A 41 4.70 -1.32 -5.36
C GLY A 41 4.61 -0.85 -6.81
N SER A 42 4.45 -1.79 -7.72
CA SER A 42 4.34 -1.50 -9.15
C SER A 42 2.91 -1.15 -9.59
N GLY A 43 2.78 -0.50 -10.75
CA GLY A 43 1.50 -0.23 -11.41
C GLY A 43 1.00 1.22 -11.31
N GLY A 44 0.11 1.58 -12.24
CA GLY A 44 -0.36 2.96 -12.41
C GLY A 44 -1.11 3.53 -11.20
N LEU A 45 -1.86 2.68 -10.47
CA LEU A 45 -2.59 3.09 -9.27
C LEU A 45 -1.63 3.50 -8.15
N VAL A 46 -0.60 2.67 -7.88
CA VAL A 46 0.42 3.01 -6.88
C VAL A 46 1.13 4.28 -7.30
N THR A 47 1.60 4.37 -8.55
CA THR A 47 2.27 5.57 -9.07
C THR A 47 1.43 6.84 -8.91
N GLY A 48 0.15 6.80 -9.30
CA GLY A 48 -0.73 7.96 -9.27
C GLY A 48 -1.12 8.40 -7.86
N LEU A 49 -1.27 7.46 -6.92
CA LEU A 49 -1.74 7.76 -5.57
C LEU A 49 -0.61 7.90 -4.53
N SER A 50 0.63 7.46 -4.82
CA SER A 50 1.75 7.59 -3.87
C SER A 50 1.97 9.05 -3.45
N GLY A 51 1.93 10.00 -4.38
CA GLY A 51 2.15 11.41 -4.08
C GLY A 51 1.09 11.99 -3.17
N LEU A 52 -0.18 11.63 -3.40
CA LEU A 52 -1.30 12.02 -2.54
C LEU A 52 -1.11 11.45 -1.12
N ALA A 53 -0.84 10.15 -1.03
CA ALA A 53 -0.67 9.46 0.24
C ALA A 53 0.49 10.06 1.06
N GLN A 54 1.64 10.31 0.43
CA GLN A 54 2.80 10.91 1.10
C GLN A 54 2.58 12.37 1.51
N ALA A 55 1.90 13.17 0.66
CA ALA A 55 1.66 14.58 0.95
C ALA A 55 0.66 14.78 2.11
N THR A 56 -0.34 13.91 2.22
CA THR A 56 -1.43 14.00 3.21
C THR A 56 -1.23 13.12 4.44
N GLY A 57 -0.30 12.17 4.38
CA GLY A 57 -0.19 11.12 5.39
C GLY A 57 -1.37 10.13 5.36
N ALA A 58 -2.04 9.98 4.20
CA ALA A 58 -3.20 9.12 4.04
C ALA A 58 -2.94 7.69 4.54
N VAL A 59 -3.95 7.10 5.18
CA VAL A 59 -3.96 5.67 5.46
C VAL A 59 -4.33 4.92 4.19
N TRP A 60 -3.49 3.97 3.81
CA TRP A 60 -3.71 3.05 2.72
C TRP A 60 -4.24 1.73 3.26
N VAL A 61 -5.53 1.47 3.06
CA VAL A 61 -6.16 0.20 3.40
C VAL A 61 -5.93 -0.78 2.26
N ALA A 62 -5.26 -1.89 2.54
CA ALA A 62 -4.93 -2.92 1.56
C ALA A 62 -5.15 -4.33 2.09
N SER A 63 -5.42 -5.27 1.18
CA SER A 63 -5.51 -6.68 1.53
C SER A 63 -4.12 -7.28 1.75
N VAL A 64 -3.97 -8.11 2.78
CA VAL A 64 -2.80 -8.98 2.95
C VAL A 64 -2.72 -9.93 1.75
N ARG A 65 -1.50 -10.08 1.21
CA ARG A 65 -1.20 -10.96 0.08
C ARG A 65 -0.30 -12.10 0.55
N ASP A 66 -0.39 -13.25 -0.12
CA ASP A 66 0.53 -14.37 0.07
C ASP A 66 1.99 -13.86 0.10
N GLY A 67 2.72 -14.20 1.17
CA GLY A 67 4.11 -13.84 1.41
C GLY A 67 4.29 -12.66 2.39
N PHE A 68 3.26 -11.85 2.63
CA PHE A 68 3.34 -10.73 3.58
C PHE A 68 3.10 -11.16 5.03
N GLU A 69 2.50 -12.33 5.29
CA GLU A 69 1.98 -12.69 6.61
C GLU A 69 3.03 -12.65 7.73
N GLY A 70 4.30 -12.98 7.41
CA GLY A 70 5.41 -12.94 8.35
C GLY A 70 6.05 -11.56 8.53
N GLU A 71 5.70 -10.60 7.68
CA GLU A 71 6.27 -9.25 7.65
C GLU A 71 5.34 -8.19 8.24
N LEU A 72 4.09 -8.56 8.51
CA LEU A 72 3.07 -7.66 9.01
C LEU A 72 2.90 -7.80 10.52
N GLU A 73 3.06 -6.68 11.22
CA GLU A 73 2.51 -6.53 12.55
C GLU A 73 1.00 -6.32 12.43
N LEU A 74 0.28 -7.43 12.24
CA LEU A 74 -1.18 -7.45 12.36
C LEU A 74 -1.54 -7.25 13.84
N GLY A 75 -1.35 -6.04 14.35
CA GLY A 75 -1.74 -5.67 15.70
C GLY A 75 -3.24 -5.92 15.89
N ASN A 76 -3.64 -6.29 17.11
CA ASN A 76 -5.02 -6.65 17.46
C ASN A 76 -6.07 -5.51 17.32
N GLY A 77 -5.73 -4.36 16.71
CA GLY A 77 -6.53 -3.14 16.74
C GLY A 77 -6.74 -2.41 15.42
N GLY A 78 -6.22 -2.90 14.28
CA GLY A 78 -6.41 -2.22 12.98
C GLY A 78 -5.60 -0.92 12.78
N GLU A 79 -4.66 -0.65 13.68
CA GLU A 79 -3.76 0.51 13.58
C GLU A 79 -2.90 0.44 12.31
N PRO A 80 -2.76 1.55 11.56
CA PRO A 80 -1.88 1.59 10.39
C PRO A 80 -0.42 1.36 10.77
N MET A 81 0.25 0.46 10.05
CA MET A 81 1.68 0.24 10.12
C MET A 81 2.41 1.27 9.25
N MET A 82 3.45 1.91 9.79
CA MET A 82 4.34 2.72 8.97
C MET A 82 5.30 1.81 8.20
N VAL A 83 5.32 1.94 6.87
CA VAL A 83 6.23 1.20 6.00
C VAL A 83 7.13 2.18 5.25
N GLU A 84 8.43 1.91 5.27
CA GLU A 84 9.43 2.62 4.50
C GLU A 84 9.98 1.69 3.40
N THR A 85 9.99 2.18 2.17
CA THR A 85 10.53 1.46 1.02
C THR A 85 11.99 1.80 0.80
N THR A 86 12.70 0.95 0.05
CA THR A 86 14.12 1.13 -0.32
C THR A 86 14.42 2.47 -1.01
N ASP A 87 13.43 3.05 -1.71
CA ASP A 87 13.54 4.37 -2.35
C ASP A 87 13.28 5.56 -1.40
N GLY A 88 13.08 5.29 -0.11
CA GLY A 88 12.79 6.27 0.94
C GLY A 88 11.33 6.73 1.02
N SER A 89 10.43 6.17 0.20
CA SER A 89 8.99 6.47 0.32
C SER A 89 8.43 5.91 1.61
N ARG A 90 7.52 6.67 2.25
CA ARG A 90 6.87 6.27 3.50
C ARG A 90 5.36 6.21 3.34
N PHE A 91 4.76 5.11 3.80
CA PHE A 91 3.32 4.88 3.69
C PHE A 91 2.75 4.43 5.04
N GLN A 92 1.55 4.91 5.38
CA GLN A 92 0.74 4.32 6.44
C GLN A 92 -0.16 3.25 5.83
N VAL A 93 0.01 1.99 6.20
CA VAL A 93 -0.75 0.87 5.64
C VAL A 93 -1.57 0.19 6.72
N SER A 94 -2.88 0.18 6.54
CA SER A 94 -3.79 -0.63 7.37
C SER A 94 -4.20 -1.87 6.58
N TRP A 95 -4.19 -3.03 7.23
CA TRP A 95 -4.30 -4.32 6.56
C TRP A 95 -5.66 -4.96 6.77
N VAL A 96 -6.25 -5.44 5.68
CA VAL A 96 -7.39 -6.36 5.71
C VAL A 96 -6.85 -7.76 5.44
N ASN A 97 -7.06 -8.70 6.36
CA ASN A 97 -6.61 -10.08 6.20
C ASN A 97 -7.80 -11.02 5.91
N PRO A 98 -8.34 -11.02 4.68
CA PRO A 98 -9.42 -11.94 4.33
C PRO A 98 -8.89 -13.38 4.34
N PRO A 99 -9.74 -14.39 4.65
CA PRO A 99 -9.36 -15.78 4.44
C PRO A 99 -8.90 -16.01 3.01
N ARG A 100 -7.84 -16.82 2.82
CA ARG A 100 -7.22 -17.07 1.50
C ARG A 100 -8.23 -17.42 0.40
N LEU A 101 -9.20 -18.29 0.72
CA LEU A 101 -10.26 -18.66 -0.22
C LEU A 101 -11.10 -17.45 -0.66
N VAL A 102 -11.41 -16.53 0.25
CA VAL A 102 -12.16 -15.30 -0.07
C VAL A 102 -11.32 -14.42 -0.99
N TYR A 103 -10.03 -14.23 -0.69
CA TYR A 103 -9.11 -13.48 -1.55
C TYR A 103 -9.04 -14.05 -2.96
N ASP A 104 -8.86 -15.37 -3.09
CA ASP A 104 -8.79 -16.05 -4.38
C ASP A 104 -10.07 -15.91 -5.19
N LEU A 105 -11.24 -16.02 -4.55
CA LEU A 105 -12.51 -15.88 -5.24
C LEU A 105 -12.71 -14.46 -5.78
N TYR A 106 -12.54 -13.42 -4.96
CA TYR A 106 -12.79 -12.06 -5.46
C TYR A 106 -11.67 -11.56 -6.37
N TYR A 107 -10.40 -11.88 -6.09
CA TYR A 107 -9.27 -11.30 -6.82
C TYR A 107 -8.90 -12.13 -8.05
N ASN A 108 -8.76 -13.43 -7.88
CA ASN A 108 -8.23 -14.34 -8.89
C ASN A 108 -9.32 -15.01 -9.74
N SER A 109 -10.61 -14.89 -9.37
CA SER A 109 -11.72 -15.39 -10.19
C SER A 109 -12.59 -14.28 -10.79
N ILE A 110 -12.79 -13.18 -10.05
CA ILE A 110 -13.62 -12.04 -10.51
C ILE A 110 -12.74 -10.89 -11.03
N ALA A 111 -11.93 -10.26 -10.18
CA ALA A 111 -11.23 -9.02 -10.57
C ALA A 111 -10.28 -9.21 -11.76
N ASN A 112 -9.34 -10.15 -11.67
CA ASN A 112 -8.33 -10.31 -12.72
C ASN A 112 -8.83 -11.06 -13.98
N PRO A 113 -9.67 -12.11 -13.91
CA PRO A 113 -10.07 -12.82 -15.13
C PRO A 113 -11.38 -12.33 -15.75
N LEU A 114 -12.30 -11.76 -14.96
CA LEU A 114 -13.61 -11.33 -15.45
C LEU A 114 -13.67 -9.83 -15.75
N LEU A 115 -13.08 -8.99 -14.87
CA LEU A 115 -13.13 -7.53 -15.04
C LEU A 115 -11.92 -6.97 -15.79
N TRP A 116 -10.77 -7.65 -15.72
CA TRP A 116 -9.53 -7.26 -16.40
C TRP A 116 -9.28 -8.22 -17.58
N PHE A 117 -9.42 -7.73 -18.81
CA PHE A 117 -9.31 -8.51 -20.05
C PHE A 117 -7.98 -8.28 -20.78
#